data_AF-A0A924YAZ1-F1
#
_entry.id   AF-A0A924YAZ1-F1
#
_cell.length_a   1.000
_cell.length_b   1.000
_cell.length_c   1.000
_cell.angle_alpha   90.00
_cell.angle_beta   90.00
_cell.angle_gamma   90.00
#
_symmetry.space_group_name_H-M   'P 1'
#
loop_
_entity.id
_entity.type
_entity.pdbx_description
1 polymer ?
#
loop_
_entity_poly.entity_id
_entity_poly.type
_entity_poly.pdbx_seq_one_letter_code
_entity_poly.pdbx_strand_id
1 'polypeptide(L)'
;VIYVEPDRVLFLGDALYQTVYSPIPHFTAKRLLPLMETLQGFEADHYIEGHGDAVMSRMEFAALLSKMRLAMTVAAQGLDEAATLAAAHALSGIVPDEDTEFFVQTMIAGRDVE
;
A
#
# COMPACT_ATOMS: atom_id res chain seq x y z
N VAL A 1 -9.19 10.28 6.34
CA VAL A 1 -8.49 9.90 7.58
C VAL A 1 -8.76 10.92 8.67
N ILE A 2 -8.61 10.54 9.94
CA ILE A 2 -8.79 11.42 11.10
C ILE A 2 -7.52 11.33 11.95
N TYR A 3 -6.86 12.45 12.19
CA TYR A 3 -5.73 12.54 13.11
C TYR A 3 -6.20 13.10 14.44
N VAL A 4 -5.92 12.38 15.53
CA VAL A 4 -6.39 12.69 16.88
C VAL A 4 -5.21 13.10 17.75
N GLU A 5 -5.28 14.33 18.25
CA GLU A 5 -4.35 14.89 19.23
C GLU A 5 -4.98 14.87 20.64
N PRO A 6 -4.17 14.72 21.71
CA PRO A 6 -2.71 14.62 21.72
C PRO A 6 -2.17 13.19 21.50
N ASP A 7 -3.05 12.20 21.33
CA ASP A 7 -2.68 10.77 21.33
C ASP A 7 -1.89 10.32 20.09
N ARG A 8 -1.72 11.19 19.09
CA ARG A 8 -0.96 10.94 17.85
C ARG A 8 -1.48 9.68 17.13
N VAL A 9 -2.80 9.50 17.12
CA VAL A 9 -3.47 8.39 16.44
C VAL A 9 -3.98 8.84 15.08
N LEU A 10 -3.65 8.11 14.02
CA LEU A 10 -4.23 8.29 12.70
C LEU A 10 -5.21 7.16 12.39
N PHE A 11 -6.49 7.47 12.42
CA PHE A 11 -7.53 6.58 11.91
C PHE A 11 -7.51 6.63 10.38
N LEU A 12 -7.06 5.53 9.78
CA LEU A 12 -6.99 5.34 8.34
C LEU A 12 -8.38 4.99 7.78
N GLY A 13 -9.18 4.23 8.54
CA GLY A 13 -10.41 3.63 8.03
C GLY A 13 -10.08 2.79 6.79
N ASP A 14 -10.85 2.97 5.72
CA ASP A 14 -10.67 2.20 4.49
C ASP A 14 -9.75 2.89 3.46
N ALA A 15 -8.94 3.87 3.88
CA ALA A 15 -8.14 4.68 2.95
C ALA A 15 -7.11 3.86 2.13
N LEU A 16 -6.57 2.78 2.71
CA LEU A 16 -5.52 1.96 2.08
C LEU A 16 -6.05 0.65 1.49
N TYR A 17 -7.33 0.58 1.13
CA TYR A 17 -7.90 -0.55 0.41
C TYR A 17 -8.10 -0.23 -1.07
N GLN A 18 -8.00 -1.27 -1.87
CA GLN A 18 -8.22 -1.28 -3.30
C GLN A 18 -9.68 -0.92 -3.62
N THR A 19 -9.95 -0.55 -4.88
CA THR A 19 -11.33 -0.27 -5.29
C THR A 19 -12.24 -1.49 -5.06
N VAL A 20 -13.38 -1.26 -4.43
CA VAL A 20 -14.41 -2.29 -4.16
C VAL A 20 -15.62 -2.17 -5.09
N TYR A 21 -15.70 -1.09 -5.87
CA TYR A 21 -16.81 -0.83 -6.80
C TYR A 21 -16.47 -1.16 -8.25
N SER A 22 -15.27 -1.70 -8.51
CA SER A 22 -14.86 -2.19 -9.82
C SER A 22 -14.87 -3.72 -9.85
N PRO A 23 -15.15 -4.36 -11.00
CA PRO A 23 -15.12 -5.82 -11.11
C PRO A 23 -13.76 -6.43 -10.80
N ILE A 24 -12.68 -5.67 -11.04
CA ILE A 24 -11.31 -6.06 -10.75
C ILE A 24 -10.80 -5.15 -9.61
N PRO A 25 -10.51 -5.70 -8.42
CA PRO A 25 -9.92 -4.94 -7.33
C PRO A 25 -8.52 -4.47 -7.72
N HIS A 26 -8.25 -3.16 -7.60
CA HIS A 26 -6.97 -2.58 -7.99
C HIS A 26 -6.64 -1.27 -7.26
N PHE A 27 -5.37 -0.89 -7.34
CA PHE A 27 -4.87 0.45 -7.03
C PHE A 27 -4.35 1.11 -8.30
N THR A 28 -4.39 2.44 -8.37
CA THR A 28 -3.69 3.19 -9.41
C THR A 28 -2.56 4.02 -8.77
N ALA A 29 -1.37 4.01 -9.39
CA ALA A 29 -0.21 4.75 -8.89
C ALA A 29 -0.53 6.24 -8.71
N LYS A 30 -1.29 6.80 -9.66
CA LYS A 30 -1.75 8.19 -9.68
C LYS A 30 -2.53 8.61 -8.45
N ARG A 31 -3.31 7.70 -7.85
CA ARG A 31 -4.11 7.99 -6.64
C ARG A 31 -3.42 7.53 -5.36
N LEU A 32 -2.78 6.36 -5.41
CA LEU A 32 -2.15 5.77 -4.23
C LEU A 32 -0.93 6.59 -3.78
N LEU A 33 -0.08 7.06 -4.69
CA LEU A 33 1.12 7.81 -4.33
C LEU A 33 0.83 9.11 -3.55
N PRO A 34 -0.04 10.03 -4.02
CA PRO A 34 -0.37 11.24 -3.26
C PRO A 34 -1.04 10.95 -1.91
N LEU A 35 -1.83 9.87 -1.84
CA LEU A 35 -2.43 9.42 -0.59
C LEU A 35 -1.33 9.03 0.40
N MET A 36 -0.40 8.15 0.00
CA MET A 36 0.70 7.70 0.86
C MET A 36 1.55 8.88 1.36
N GLU A 37 1.85 9.84 0.49
CA GLU A 37 2.58 11.06 0.86
C GLU A 37 1.81 11.90 1.89
N THR A 38 0.49 12.04 1.71
CA THR A 38 -0.38 12.73 2.67
C THR A 38 -0.37 12.01 4.02
N LEU A 39 -0.47 10.68 4.04
CA LEU A 39 -0.48 9.89 5.27
C LEU A 39 0.86 9.96 6.03
N GLN A 40 1.98 9.99 5.30
CA GLN A 40 3.32 10.13 5.89
C GLN A 40 3.57 11.53 6.47
N GLY A 41 2.79 12.54 6.06
CA GLY A 41 2.88 13.90 6.60
C GLY A 41 2.32 14.05 8.03
N PHE A 42 1.53 13.09 8.51
CA PHE A 42 1.01 13.14 9.88
C PHE A 42 2.05 12.65 10.90
N GLU A 43 2.18 13.38 12.00
CA GLU A 43 3.01 12.99 13.14
C GLU A 43 2.33 11.92 14.02
N ALA A 44 1.84 10.83 13.43
CA ALA A 44 1.13 9.77 14.14
C ALA A 44 2.05 8.64 14.61
N ASP A 45 1.88 8.18 15.84
CA ASP A 45 2.61 7.04 16.40
C ASP A 45 1.80 5.74 16.32
N HIS A 46 0.47 5.87 16.18
CA HIS A 46 -0.49 4.77 16.10
C HIS A 46 -1.38 4.91 14.87
N TYR A 47 -1.61 3.79 14.17
CA TYR A 47 -2.38 3.74 12.93
C TYR A 47 -3.46 2.67 13.05
N ILE A 48 -4.70 3.03 12.71
CA ILE A 48 -5.86 2.14 12.86
C ILE A 48 -6.58 2.04 11.53
N GLU A 49 -6.61 0.83 10.97
CA GLU A 49 -7.37 0.49 9.76
C GLU A 49 -8.83 0.18 10.08
N GLY A 50 -9.70 0.30 9.08
CA GLY A 50 -11.13 0.00 9.23
C GLY A 50 -11.43 -1.48 9.51
N HIS A 51 -10.56 -2.38 9.02
CA HIS A 51 -10.71 -3.83 9.16
C HIS A 51 -9.50 -4.52 9.81
N GLY A 52 -8.55 -3.75 10.35
CA GLY A 52 -7.39 -4.30 11.05
C GLY A 52 -7.74 -4.76 12.46
N ASP A 53 -7.26 -5.93 12.85
CA ASP A 53 -7.47 -6.49 14.20
C ASP A 53 -6.53 -5.89 15.25
N ALA A 54 -5.55 -5.09 14.84
CA ALA A 54 -4.53 -4.50 15.69
C ALA A 54 -4.21 -3.06 15.32
N VAL A 55 -3.73 -2.30 16.31
CA VAL A 55 -3.16 -0.97 16.10
C VAL A 55 -1.73 -1.12 15.59
N MET A 56 -1.45 -0.54 14.43
CA MET A 56 -0.09 -0.52 13.87
C MET A 56 0.74 0.60 14.51
N SER A 57 2.01 0.29 14.79
CA SER A 57 3.03 1.28 15.10
C SER A 57 3.48 2.04 13.84
N ARG A 58 4.16 3.17 14.05
CA ARG A 58 4.83 3.92 12.97
C ARG A 58 5.77 3.05 12.11
N MET A 59 6.47 2.10 12.72
CA MET A 59 7.40 1.22 12.00
C MET A 59 6.65 0.22 11.10
N GLU A 60 5.59 -0.40 11.62
CA GLU A 60 4.75 -1.32 10.84
C GLU A 60 4.05 -0.59 9.69
N PHE A 61 3.52 0.60 9.95
CA PHE A 61 2.93 1.44 8.91
C PHE A 61 3.94 1.83 7.83
N ALA A 62 5.17 2.23 8.21
CA ALA A 62 6.22 2.53 7.26
C ALA A 62 6.64 1.31 6.42
N ALA A 63 6.66 0.11 7.01
CA ALA A 63 6.93 -1.13 6.31
C ALA A 63 5.82 -1.44 5.29
N LEU A 64 4.56 -1.30 5.67
CA LEU A 64 3.39 -1.45 4.79
C LEU A 64 3.49 -0.51 3.57
N LEU A 65 3.73 0.78 3.82
CA LEU A 65 3.90 1.74 2.72
C LEU A 65 5.11 1.42 1.84
N SER A 66 6.18 0.88 2.40
CA SER A 66 7.35 0.46 1.62
C SER A 66 7.01 -0.68 0.66
N LYS A 67 6.20 -1.66 1.08
CA LYS A 67 5.70 -2.72 0.20
C LYS A 67 4.83 -2.17 -0.92
N MET A 68 3.93 -1.23 -0.61
CA MET A 68 3.11 -0.55 -1.64
C MET A 68 3.97 0.23 -2.65
N ARG A 69 5.01 0.96 -2.21
CA ARG A 69 5.95 1.66 -3.10
C ARG A 69 6.75 0.69 -3.97
N LEU A 70 7.20 -0.43 -3.38
CA LEU A 70 7.90 -1.48 -4.10
C LEU A 70 7.01 -2.04 -5.22
N ALA A 71 5.79 -2.47 -4.88
CA ALA A 71 4.81 -2.99 -5.83
C ALA A 71 4.53 -2.00 -6.97
N MET A 72 4.33 -0.72 -6.64
CA MET A 72 4.15 0.33 -7.64
C MET A 72 5.35 0.46 -8.59
N THR A 73 6.56 0.42 -8.04
CA THR A 73 7.81 0.54 -8.80
C THR A 73 8.00 -0.64 -9.75
N VAL A 74 7.79 -1.88 -9.28
CA VAL A 74 7.97 -3.07 -10.12
C VAL A 74 6.83 -3.25 -11.11
N ALA A 75 5.59 -2.94 -10.72
CA ALA A 75 4.44 -3.01 -11.61
C ALA A 75 4.53 -1.99 -12.75
N ALA A 76 5.21 -0.85 -12.58
CA ALA A 76 5.42 0.11 -13.66
C ALA A 76 6.27 -0.43 -14.83
N GLN A 77 6.96 -1.56 -14.65
CA GLN A 77 7.82 -2.15 -15.69
C GLN A 77 7.04 -2.86 -16.81
N GLY A 78 5.72 -3.00 -16.69
CA GLY A 78 4.92 -3.62 -17.75
C GLY A 78 4.99 -5.15 -17.79
N LEU A 79 5.65 -5.78 -16.81
CA LEU A 79 5.85 -7.24 -16.76
C LEU A 79 4.58 -7.99 -16.36
N ASP A 80 4.58 -9.30 -16.61
CA ASP A 80 3.60 -10.24 -16.04
C ASP A 80 3.83 -10.42 -14.52
N GLU A 81 2.88 -11.09 -13.85
CA GLU A 81 2.90 -11.23 -12.39
C GLU A 81 4.14 -11.95 -11.87
N ALA A 82 4.52 -13.09 -12.46
CA ALA A 82 5.66 -13.89 -12.03
C ALA A 82 6.98 -13.10 -12.16
N ALA A 83 7.17 -12.41 -13.28
CA ALA A 83 8.35 -11.57 -13.48
C ALA A 83 8.32 -10.32 -12.58
N THR A 84 7.14 -9.76 -12.30
CA THR A 84 7.01 -8.62 -11.37
C THR A 84 7.37 -9.01 -9.94
N LEU A 85 6.95 -10.18 -9.46
CA LEU A 85 7.33 -10.72 -8.15
C LEU A 85 8.82 -11.02 -8.06
N ALA A 86 9.40 -11.59 -9.12
CA ALA A 86 10.84 -11.80 -9.20
C ALA A 86 11.61 -10.46 -9.14
N ALA A 87 11.12 -9.42 -9.80
CA ALA A 87 11.69 -8.07 -9.72
C ALA A 87 11.55 -7.47 -8.30
N ALA A 88 10.43 -7.70 -7.62
CA ALA A 88 10.22 -7.25 -6.23
C ALA A 88 11.23 -7.90 -5.28
N HIS A 89 11.46 -9.21 -5.40
CA HIS A 89 12.50 -9.90 -4.66
C HIS A 89 13.89 -9.34 -4.99
N ALA A 90 14.23 -9.23 -6.28
CA ALA A 90 15.54 -8.75 -6.70
C ALA A 90 15.86 -7.33 -6.19
N LEU A 91 14.85 -6.45 -6.13
CA LEU A 91 15.01 -5.07 -5.69
C LEU A 91 15.06 -4.92 -4.17
N SER A 92 14.26 -5.69 -3.43
CA SER A 92 14.16 -5.58 -1.97
C SER A 92 15.14 -6.49 -1.22
N GLY A 93 15.61 -7.57 -1.85
CA GLY A 93 16.33 -8.65 -1.19
C GLY A 93 15.47 -9.50 -0.24
N ILE A 94 14.14 -9.30 -0.25
CA ILE A 94 13.18 -9.97 0.61
C ILE A 94 12.30 -10.86 -0.26
N VAL A 95 12.02 -12.08 0.20
CA VAL A 95 11.04 -12.95 -0.46
C VAL A 95 9.65 -12.31 -0.33
N PRO A 96 8.91 -12.07 -1.43
CA PRO A 96 7.56 -11.51 -1.38
C PRO A 96 6.68 -12.31 -0.43
N ASP A 97 6.06 -11.62 0.51
CA ASP A 97 5.03 -12.16 1.39
C ASP A 97 3.63 -11.86 0.83
N GLU A 98 2.60 -12.34 1.52
CA GLU A 98 1.19 -12.19 1.09
C GLU A 98 0.82 -10.73 0.80
N ASP A 99 1.26 -9.78 1.63
CA ASP A 99 1.04 -8.35 1.37
C ASP A 99 1.71 -7.90 0.08
N THR A 100 2.97 -8.31 -0.14
CA THR A 100 3.71 -7.92 -1.34
C THR A 100 3.09 -8.50 -2.59
N GLU A 101 2.66 -9.77 -2.56
CA GLU A 101 1.93 -10.42 -3.63
C GLU A 101 0.62 -9.70 -3.94
N PHE A 102 -0.15 -9.40 -2.90
CA PHE A 102 -1.40 -8.65 -3.01
C PHE A 102 -1.21 -7.27 -3.64
N PHE A 103 -0.23 -6.49 -3.19
CA PHE A 103 0.05 -5.17 -3.75
C PHE A 103 0.55 -5.24 -5.20
N VAL A 104 1.36 -6.25 -5.54
CA VAL A 104 1.80 -6.46 -6.92
C VAL A 104 0.61 -6.76 -7.82
N GLN A 105 -0.25 -7.71 -7.45
CA GLN A 105 -1.42 -8.09 -8.24
C GLN A 105 -2.37 -6.90 -8.45
N THR A 106 -2.69 -6.16 -7.39
CA THR A 106 -3.59 -5.01 -7.45
C THR A 106 -3.01 -3.82 -8.22
N MET A 107 -1.69 -3.63 -8.20
CA MET A 107 -1.01 -2.61 -9.02
C MET A 107 -0.92 -3.00 -10.49
N ILE A 108 -0.72 -4.29 -10.81
CA ILE A 108 -0.78 -4.79 -12.19
C ILE A 108 -2.19 -4.58 -12.75
N ALA A 109 -3.21 -4.95 -11.97
CA ALA A 109 -4.61 -4.83 -12.37
C ALA A 109 -5.06 -3.38 -12.64
N GLY A 110 -4.49 -2.40 -11.92
CA GLY A 110 -4.83 -0.98 -12.07
C GLY A 110 -3.86 -0.18 -12.93
N ARG A 111 -2.88 -0.82 -13.57
CA ARG A 111 -1.83 -0.16 -14.36
C ARG A 111 -2.41 0.70 -15.49
N ASP A 112 -3.43 0.19 -16.17
CA ASP A 112 -4.04 0.80 -17.35
C ASP A 112 -5.39 1.47 -17.03
N VAL A 113 -5.69 1.70 -15.74
CA VAL A 113 -6.92 2.34 -15.26
C VAL A 113 -6.63 3.79 -14.82
N GLU A 114 -7.48 4.74 -15.22
CA GLU A 114 -7.29 6.21 -15.03
C GLU A 114 -7.35 6.78 -13.59
#